data_AF-L8PCX2-F1
#
_entry.id   AF-L8PCX2-F1
#
_cell.length_a   1.000
_cell.length_b   1.000
_cell.length_c   1.000
_cell.angle_alpha   90.00
_cell.angle_beta   90.00
_cell.angle_gamma   90.00
#
_symmetry.space_group_name_H-M   'P 1'
#
loop_
_entity.id
_entity.type
_entity.pdbx_description
1 polymer ?
#
loop_
_entity_poly.entity_id
_entity_poly.type
_entity_poly.pdbx_seq_one_letter_code
_entity_poly.pdbx_strand_id
1 'polypeptide(L)'
;MAKKLVIKVTAGADAPERCSQAFTVAAVAVASGVEVSLWLTGESAWFALPGRAAEFELPHAAPLPDLLDSLLAGGRVTLCTQCAARRDITEKDVIEGVRIAGAQVFVQEALGDETQALVY
;
A
#
# COMPACT_ATOMS: atom_id res chain seq x y z
N MET A 1 -17.01 16.91 -2.22
CA MET A 1 -16.26 15.75 -2.76
C MET A 1 -15.87 14.86 -1.59
N ALA A 2 -15.63 13.57 -1.81
CA ALA A 2 -15.12 12.69 -0.75
C ALA A 2 -13.64 13.02 -0.50
N LYS A 3 -13.21 13.05 0.77
CA LYS A 3 -11.80 13.23 1.11
C LYS A 3 -11.00 12.01 0.64
N LYS A 4 -9.77 12.24 0.17
CA LYS A 4 -8.87 11.20 -0.29
C LYS A 4 -7.58 11.18 0.53
N LEU A 5 -7.10 9.98 0.84
CA LEU A 5 -5.83 9.75 1.49
C LEU A 5 -4.91 8.93 0.58
N VAL A 6 -3.79 9.52 0.18
CA VAL A 6 -2.72 8.83 -0.55
C VAL A 6 -1.65 8.46 0.46
N ILE A 7 -1.38 7.16 0.63
CA ILE A 7 -0.44 6.66 1.62
C ILE A 7 0.68 5.94 0.90
N LYS A 8 1.90 6.45 1.02
CA LYS A 8 3.09 5.80 0.46
C LYS A 8 3.83 5.06 1.56
N VAL A 9 3.87 3.75 1.46
CA VAL A 9 4.62 2.88 2.37
C VAL A 9 5.99 2.64 1.75
N THR A 10 7.05 2.96 2.49
CA THR A 10 8.44 2.75 2.04
C THR A 10 9.15 1.63 2.79
N ALA A 11 8.66 1.32 4.01
CA ALA A 11 9.15 0.28 4.89
C ALA A 11 8.43 -1.06 4.68
N GLY A 12 9.16 -2.17 4.83
CA GLY A 12 8.64 -3.52 4.85
C GLY A 12 8.98 -4.24 6.15
N ALA A 13 9.33 -5.53 6.04
CA ALA A 13 9.78 -6.33 7.18
C ALA A 13 11.09 -5.83 7.82
N ASP A 14 11.84 -4.96 7.12
CA ASP A 14 13.05 -4.29 7.61
C ASP A 14 12.76 -3.22 8.67
N ALA A 15 11.54 -2.69 8.73
CA ALA A 15 11.09 -1.75 9.76
C ALA A 15 9.62 -2.00 10.09
N PRO A 16 9.31 -3.10 10.81
CA PRO A 16 7.97 -3.67 10.87
C PRO A 16 6.95 -2.76 11.55
N GLU A 17 7.30 -2.04 12.61
CA GLU A 17 6.37 -1.11 13.27
C GLU A 17 5.90 0.01 12.33
N ARG A 18 6.82 0.58 11.54
CA ARG A 18 6.51 1.66 10.59
C ARG A 18 5.65 1.16 9.43
N CYS A 19 5.93 -0.04 8.95
CA CYS A 19 5.09 -0.71 7.96
C CYS A 19 3.68 -0.97 8.52
N SER A 20 3.58 -1.61 9.69
CA SER A 20 2.31 -1.93 10.32
C SER A 20 1.44 -0.71 10.60
N GLN A 21 2.04 0.40 11.06
CA GLN A 21 1.35 1.67 11.26
C GLN A 21 0.73 2.20 9.96
N ALA A 22 1.46 2.13 8.85
CA ALA A 22 0.98 2.62 7.56
C ALA A 22 -0.25 1.84 7.07
N PHE A 23 -0.18 0.50 7.12
CA PHE A 23 -1.30 -0.36 6.74
C PHE A 23 -2.50 -0.20 7.67
N THR A 24 -2.26 -0.05 8.98
CA THR A 24 -3.33 0.17 9.96
C THR A 24 -4.05 1.49 9.68
N VAL A 25 -3.31 2.59 9.47
CA VAL A 25 -3.92 3.89 9.14
C VAL A 25 -4.71 3.82 7.84
N ALA A 26 -4.16 3.13 6.82
CA ALA A 26 -4.84 2.95 5.54
C ALA A 26 -6.15 2.16 5.69
N ALA A 27 -6.13 1.03 6.41
CA ALA A 27 -7.30 0.19 6.62
C ALA A 27 -8.39 0.92 7.44
N VAL A 28 -7.99 1.66 8.48
CA VAL A 28 -8.93 2.49 9.26
C VAL A 28 -9.55 3.59 8.40
N ALA A 29 -8.79 4.21 7.48
CA ALA A 29 -9.32 5.20 6.56
C ALA A 29 -10.37 4.59 5.61
N VAL A 30 -10.11 3.41 5.05
CA VAL A 30 -11.10 2.65 4.27
C VAL A 30 -12.35 2.37 5.10
N ALA A 31 -12.20 1.83 6.31
CA ALA A 31 -13.32 1.54 7.20
C ALA A 31 -14.13 2.79 7.60
N SER A 32 -13.51 3.97 7.55
CA SER A 32 -14.13 5.28 7.82
C SER A 32 -14.80 5.91 6.59
N GLY A 33 -14.82 5.21 5.44
CA GLY A 33 -15.42 5.72 4.20
C GLY A 33 -14.57 6.77 3.47
N VAL A 34 -13.27 6.86 3.78
CA VAL A 34 -12.32 7.73 3.07
C VAL A 34 -11.81 7.00 1.81
N GLU A 35 -11.67 7.71 0.70
CA GLU A 35 -11.04 7.12 -0.49
C GLU A 35 -9.54 6.93 -0.22
N VAL A 36 -9.03 5.70 -0.35
CA VAL A 36 -7.62 5.39 -0.07
C VAL A 36 -6.89 4.94 -1.34
N SER A 37 -5.73 5.56 -1.58
CA SER A 37 -4.73 5.06 -2.54
C SER A 37 -3.43 4.72 -1.80
N LEU A 38 -3.18 3.43 -1.64
CA LEU A 38 -1.97 2.89 -1.02
C LEU A 38 -0.90 2.62 -2.08
N TRP A 39 0.30 3.13 -1.85
CA TRP A 39 1.46 2.98 -2.71
C TRP A 39 2.55 2.18 -2.02
N LEU A 40 2.79 0.97 -2.52
CA LEU A 40 3.87 0.10 -2.09
C LEU A 40 5.16 0.50 -2.84
N THR A 41 6.12 1.04 -2.09
CA THR A 41 7.42 1.50 -2.56
C THR A 41 8.52 0.96 -1.65
N GLY A 42 9.74 0.84 -2.16
CA GLY A 42 10.86 0.36 -1.34
C GLY A 42 10.64 -1.08 -0.90
N GLU A 43 10.82 -1.37 0.39
CA GLU A 43 10.69 -2.73 0.93
C GLU A 43 9.24 -3.21 1.01
N SER A 44 8.26 -2.31 1.11
CA SER A 44 6.85 -2.70 1.06
C SER A 44 6.41 -3.29 -0.29
N ALA A 45 7.23 -3.15 -1.33
CA ALA A 45 6.97 -3.72 -2.66
C ALA A 45 6.76 -5.23 -2.63
N TRP A 46 7.40 -5.94 -1.69
CA TRP A 46 7.24 -7.38 -1.54
C TRP A 46 5.81 -7.79 -1.20
N PHE A 47 5.05 -6.93 -0.49
CA PHE A 47 3.67 -7.23 -0.10
C PHE A 47 2.67 -7.13 -1.25
N ALA A 48 3.12 -6.73 -2.45
CA ALA A 48 2.30 -6.86 -3.66
C ALA A 48 2.22 -8.31 -4.17
N LEU A 49 3.07 -9.23 -3.68
CA LEU A 49 3.13 -10.61 -4.14
C LEU A 49 2.31 -11.55 -3.24
N PRO A 50 1.70 -12.62 -3.79
CA PRO A 50 1.00 -13.64 -3.01
C PRO A 50 1.87 -14.23 -1.90
N GLY A 51 1.28 -14.41 -0.71
CA GLY A 51 1.93 -15.05 0.43
C GLY A 51 2.91 -14.18 1.22
N ARG A 52 3.49 -13.12 0.64
CA ARG A 52 4.50 -12.29 1.32
C ARG A 52 3.99 -11.56 2.55
N ALA A 53 2.74 -11.08 2.51
CA ALA A 53 2.14 -10.46 3.69
C ALA A 53 1.93 -11.46 4.84
N ALA A 54 1.76 -12.76 4.54
CA ALA A 54 1.58 -13.79 5.57
C ALA A 54 2.88 -14.15 6.30
N GLU A 55 4.04 -13.83 5.71
CA GLU A 55 5.35 -13.95 6.35
C GLU A 55 5.65 -12.79 7.33
N PHE A 56 4.81 -11.74 7.34
CA PHE A 56 5.01 -10.58 8.19
C PHE A 56 4.44 -10.82 9.60
N GLU A 57 5.30 -10.73 10.62
CA GLU A 57 4.91 -10.84 12.01
C GLU A 57 5.31 -9.59 12.79
N LEU A 58 4.37 -9.07 13.58
CA LEU A 58 4.62 -8.03 14.56
C LEU A 58 3.72 -8.27 15.79
N PRO A 59 4.28 -8.54 16.98
CA PRO A 59 3.48 -8.72 18.19
C PRO A 59 2.56 -7.53 18.45
N HIS A 60 1.33 -7.83 18.88
CA HIS A 60 0.29 -6.84 19.21
C HIS A 60 -0.22 -5.99 18.04
N ALA A 61 0.07 -6.36 16.80
CA ALA A 61 -0.51 -5.75 15.59
C ALA A 61 -1.59 -6.64 14.97
N ALA A 62 -2.49 -6.04 14.19
CA ALA A 62 -3.38 -6.80 13.32
C ALA A 62 -2.55 -7.52 12.23
N PRO A 63 -2.95 -8.74 11.80
CA PRO A 63 -2.25 -9.45 10.74
C PRO A 63 -2.21 -8.61 9.45
N LEU A 64 -1.02 -8.50 8.87
CA LEU A 64 -0.84 -7.73 7.63
C LEU A 64 -1.70 -8.24 6.46
N PRO A 65 -1.93 -9.56 6.29
CA PRO A 65 -2.85 -10.06 5.25
C PRO A 65 -4.25 -9.48 5.38
N ASP A 66 -4.82 -9.47 6.59
CA ASP A 66 -6.17 -8.95 6.84
C ASP A 66 -6.27 -7.45 6.51
N LEU A 67 -5.23 -6.69 6.87
CA LEU A 67 -5.15 -5.27 6.53
C LEU A 67 -5.05 -5.06 5.00
N LEU A 68 -4.21 -5.83 4.31
CA LEU A 68 -4.06 -5.76 2.86
C LEU A 68 -5.35 -6.16 2.13
N ASP A 69 -6.04 -7.21 2.57
CA ASP A 69 -7.32 -7.65 2.00
C ASP A 69 -8.39 -6.58 2.13
N SER A 70 -8.46 -5.89 3.28
CA SER A 70 -9.38 -4.77 3.47
C SER A 70 -9.08 -3.60 2.50
N LEU A 71 -7.80 -3.36 2.22
CA LEU A 71 -7.34 -2.31 1.30
C LEU A 71 -7.61 -2.67 -0.16
N LEU A 72 -7.50 -3.94 -0.52
CA LEU A 72 -7.87 -4.44 -1.85
C LEU A 72 -9.39 -4.39 -2.07
N ALA A 73 -10.17 -4.66 -1.03
CA ALA A 73 -11.63 -4.65 -1.10
C ALA A 73 -12.23 -3.23 -1.14
N GLY A 74 -11.65 -2.27 -0.41
CA GLY A 74 -12.24 -0.94 -0.24
C GLY A 74 -11.38 0.24 -0.72
N GLY A 75 -10.16 -0.01 -1.19
CA GLY A 75 -9.23 1.03 -1.63
C GLY A 75 -8.54 0.67 -2.95
N ARG A 76 -7.43 1.36 -3.22
CA ARG A 76 -6.56 1.08 -4.37
C ARG A 76 -5.16 0.79 -3.89
N VAL A 77 -4.62 -0.38 -4.24
CA VAL A 77 -3.23 -0.74 -3.96
C VAL A 77 -2.40 -0.65 -5.24
N THR A 78 -1.27 0.04 -5.15
CA THR A 78 -0.38 0.30 -6.29
C THR A 78 1.05 -0.08 -5.94
N LEU A 79 1.68 -0.94 -6.74
CA LEU A 79 3.11 -1.21 -6.68
C LEU A 79 3.86 -0.20 -7.57
N CYS A 80 4.90 0.43 -7.02
CA CYS A 80 5.77 1.34 -7.77
C CYS A 80 6.52 0.61 -8.89
N THR A 81 6.40 1.09 -10.14
CA THR A 81 7.05 0.50 -11.33
C THR A 81 8.56 0.25 -11.15
N GLN A 82 9.29 1.21 -10.59
CA GLN A 82 10.74 1.06 -10.39
C GLN A 82 11.09 0.07 -9.27
N CYS A 83 10.21 -0.07 -8.28
CA CYS A 83 10.41 -1.03 -7.20
C CYS A 83 10.13 -2.46 -7.67
N ALA A 84 9.13 -2.63 -8.53
CA ALA A 84 8.86 -3.88 -9.23
C ALA A 84 10.04 -4.28 -10.12
N ALA A 85 10.50 -3.37 -10.99
CA ALA A 85 11.61 -3.63 -11.91
C ALA A 85 12.91 -4.03 -11.19
N ARG A 86 13.24 -3.41 -10.05
CA ARG A 86 14.43 -3.77 -9.25
C ARG A 86 14.36 -5.16 -8.59
N ARG A 87 13.18 -5.77 -8.56
CA ARG A 87 12.90 -7.06 -7.93
C ARG A 87 12.40 -8.09 -8.94
N ASP A 88 12.49 -7.77 -10.23
CA ASP A 88 11.99 -8.61 -11.33
C ASP A 88 10.50 -9.00 -11.20
N ILE A 89 9.69 -8.11 -10.61
CA ILE A 89 8.24 -8.30 -10.45
C ILE A 89 7.51 -7.75 -11.68
N THR A 90 6.61 -8.54 -12.25
CA THR A 90 5.71 -8.18 -13.35
C THR A 90 4.25 -8.16 -12.92
N GLU A 91 3.36 -7.66 -13.78
CA GLU A 91 1.91 -7.66 -13.52
C GLU A 91 1.32 -9.08 -13.32
N LYS A 92 2.00 -10.13 -13.78
CA LYS A 92 1.55 -11.51 -13.61
C LYS A 92 1.85 -12.06 -12.22
N ASP A 93 2.77 -11.43 -11.51
CA ASP A 93 3.27 -11.91 -10.22
C ASP A 93 2.52 -11.29 -9.04
N VAL A 94 1.84 -10.15 -9.26
CA VAL A 94 1.17 -9.40 -8.19
C VAL A 94 -0.20 -9.99 -7.86
N ILE A 95 -0.64 -9.76 -6.62
CA ILE A 95 -1.99 -10.10 -6.14
C ILE A 95 -3.04 -9.43 -7.04
N GLU A 96 -4.13 -10.15 -7.35
CA GLU A 96 -5.25 -9.61 -8.11
C GLU A 96 -5.79 -8.33 -7.45
N GLY A 97 -6.00 -7.28 -8.25
CA GLY A 97 -6.41 -5.96 -7.78
C GLY A 97 -5.25 -5.00 -7.47
N VAL A 98 -4.01 -5.50 -7.31
CA VAL A 98 -2.82 -4.65 -7.30
C VAL A 98 -2.46 -4.26 -8.72
N ARG A 99 -2.25 -2.97 -8.96
CA ARG A 99 -1.72 -2.46 -10.24
C ARG A 99 -0.27 -2.00 -10.09
N ILE A 100 0.45 -1.92 -11.21
CA ILE A 100 1.78 -1.30 -11.26
C ILE A 100 1.65 0.11 -11.86
N ALA A 101 2.20 1.13 -11.17
CA ALA A 101 2.23 2.50 -11.71
C ALA A 101 3.46 3.29 -11.26
N GLY A 102 3.81 4.30 -12.07
CA GLY A 102 5.02 5.12 -11.89
C GLY A 102 4.80 6.40 -11.08
N ALA A 103 5.90 7.10 -10.81
CA ALA A 103 5.91 8.31 -10.00
C ALA A 103 5.02 9.44 -10.56
N GLN A 104 4.82 9.51 -11.88
CA GLN A 104 3.91 10.49 -12.48
C GLN A 104 2.48 10.34 -11.96
N VAL A 105 1.98 9.10 -11.90
CA VAL A 105 0.63 8.80 -11.39
C VAL A 105 0.54 9.07 -9.89
N PHE A 106 1.59 8.77 -9.13
CA PHE A 106 1.65 9.12 -7.71
C PHE A 106 1.51 10.64 -7.50
N VAL A 107 2.27 11.45 -8.26
CA VAL A 107 2.20 12.92 -8.16
C VAL A 107 0.80 13.42 -8.53
N GLN A 108 0.18 12.87 -9.57
CA GLN A 108 -1.19 13.22 -9.95
C GLN A 108 -2.19 12.92 -8.84
N GLU A 109 -2.10 11.74 -8.21
CA GLU A 109 -2.98 11.38 -7.11
C GLU A 109 -2.73 12.23 -5.88
N ALA A 110 -1.47 12.46 -5.51
CA ALA A 110 -1.09 13.20 -4.30
C ALA A 110 -1.42 14.70 -4.37
N LEU A 111 -1.49 15.27 -5.56
CA LEU A 111 -1.84 16.68 -5.81
C LEU A 111 -3.30 16.86 -6.25
N GLY A 112 -4.13 15.81 -6.20
CA GLY A 112 -5.55 15.90 -6.49
C GLY A 112 -6.30 16.77 -5.47
N ASP A 113 -7.44 17.32 -5.89
CA ASP A 113 -8.33 18.06 -4.98
C ASP A 113 -8.76 17.19 -3.78
N GLU A 114 -8.96 17.82 -2.62
CA GLU A 114 -9.36 17.14 -1.37
C GLU A 114 -8.46 15.96 -0.97
N THR A 115 -7.21 15.94 -1.43
CA THR A 115 -6.24 14.87 -1.14
C THR A 115 -5.24 15.28 -0.07
N GLN A 116 -5.04 14.40 0.90
CA GLN A 116 -3.90 14.44 1.81
C GLN A 116 -2.94 13.30 1.45
N ALA A 117 -1.65 13.60 1.36
CA ALA A 117 -0.61 12.59 1.20
C ALA A 117 0.14 12.35 2.52
N LEU A 118 0.38 11.08 2.84
CA LEU A 118 1.20 10.62 3.97
C LEU A 118 2.30 9.68 3.44
N VAL A 119 3.50 9.75 4.04
CA VAL A 119 4.62 8.86 3.72
C VAL A 119 5.12 8.22 5.01
N TYR A 120 5.22 6.90 4.98
CA TYR A 120 5.73 6.05 6.06
C TYR A 120 7.03 5.36 5.63
#